data_AF-A0A847D2W5-F1
#
_entry.id   AF-A0A847D2W5-F1
#
_cell.length_a   1.000
_cell.length_b   1.000
_cell.length_c   1.000
_cell.angle_alpha   90.00
_cell.angle_beta   90.00
_cell.angle_gamma   90.00
#
_symmetry.space_group_name_H-M   'P 1'
#
loop_
_entity.id
_entity.type
_entity.pdbx_description
1 polymer ?
#
loop_
_entity_poly.entity_id
_entity_poly.type
_entity_poly.pdbx_seq_one_letter_code
_entity_poly.pdbx_strand_id
1 'polypeptide(L)' 'AVPLLVGLGLDEFSMSASSVLKTRSLMKRLDSKEMEKLADKAINECTTVEEVIALVEEMKAKLV' A
#
# COMPACT_ATOMS: atom_id res chain seq x y z
N ALA A 1 2.73 -3.81 2.12
CA ALA A 1 1.58 -3.67 3.04
C ALA A 1 1.09 -2.22 3.14
N VAL A 2 1.93 -1.24 3.50
CA VAL A 2 1.51 0.17 3.75
C VAL A 2 0.56 0.75 2.68
N PRO A 3 0.83 0.65 1.36
CA PRO A 3 -0.07 1.19 0.33
C PRO A 3 -1.50 0.65 0.41
N LEU A 4 -1.65 -0.67 0.54
CA LEU A 4 -2.95 -1.33 0.65
C LEU A 4 -3.68 -0.92 1.94
N LEU A 5 -2.97 -0.89 3.07
CA LEU A 5 -3.57 -0.54 4.37
C LEU A 5 -4.07 0.90 4.40
N VAL A 6 -3.36 1.83 3.76
CA VAL A 6 -3.84 3.22 3.58
C VAL A 6 -5.11 3.25 2.73
N GLY A 7 -5.14 2.50 1.62
CA GLY A 7 -6.33 2.42 0.76
C GLY A 7 -7.55 1.78 1.41
N LEU A 8 -7.34 0.93 2.42
CA LEU A 8 -8.38 0.32 3.24
C LEU A 8 -8.85 1.22 4.39
N GLY A 9 -8.26 2.40 4.56
CA GLY A 9 -8.63 3.35 5.62
C GLY A 9 -8.06 3.01 7.00
N LEU A 10 -6.87 2.38 7.07
CA LEU A 10 -6.21 2.15 8.36
C LEU A 10 -5.70 3.47 8.96
N ASP A 11 -6.27 3.86 10.10
CA ASP A 11 -5.92 5.11 10.79
C ASP A 11 -4.60 5.04 11.56
N GLU A 12 -4.20 3.84 12.04
CA GLU A 12 -3.06 3.67 12.94
C GLU A 12 -2.12 2.53 12.51
N PHE A 13 -0.82 2.80 12.54
CA PHE A 13 0.23 1.82 12.28
C PHE A 13 1.09 1.59 13.52
N SER A 14 1.00 0.38 14.09
CA SER A 14 1.87 -0.07 15.18
C SER A 14 3.00 -0.95 14.63
N MET A 15 4.25 -0.58 14.90
CA MET A 15 5.43 -1.29 14.40
C MET A 15 6.69 -1.03 15.23
N SER A 16 7.78 -1.74 14.93
CA SER A 16 9.09 -1.48 15.54
C SER A 16 9.59 -0.07 15.19
N ALA A 17 10.26 0.59 16.15
CA ALA A 17 10.75 1.96 15.99
C ALA A 17 11.63 2.15 14.75
N SER A 18 12.44 1.15 14.38
CA SER A 18 13.29 1.17 13.19
C SER A 18 12.52 1.18 11.86
N SER A 19 11.25 0.79 11.87
CA SER A 19 10.39 0.76 10.68
C SER A 19 9.59 2.05 10.49
N VAL A 20 9.40 2.84 11.55
CA VAL A 20 8.55 4.05 11.56
C VAL A 20 9.00 5.06 10.51
N LEU A 21 10.30 5.38 10.44
CA LEU A 21 10.80 6.40 9.50
C LEU A 21 10.66 5.97 8.04
N LYS A 22 10.88 4.68 7.75
CA LYS A 22 10.70 4.11 6.41
C LYS A 22 9.24 4.21 5.98
N THR A 23 8.32 3.83 6.87
CA THR A 23 6.88 3.91 6.62
C THR A 23 6.41 5.35 6.43
N ARG A 24 6.82 6.29 7.30
CA ARG A 24 6.48 7.72 7.15
C ARG A 24 6.99 8.32 5.84
N SER A 25 8.22 7.97 5.44
CA SER A 25 8.80 8.41 4.16
C SER A 25 8.04 7.86 2.96
N LEU A 26 7.53 6.63 3.03
CA LEU A 26 6.68 6.05 2.01
C LEU A 26 5.32 6.77 1.97
N MET A 27 4.63 6.89 3.10
CA MET A 27 3.32 7.54 3.20
C MET A 27 3.31 8.96 2.60
N LYS A 28 4.38 9.74 2.80
CA LYS A 28 4.51 11.08 2.23
C LYS A 28 4.43 11.13 0.69
N ARG A 29 4.71 10.01 0.02
CA ARG A 29 4.70 9.89 -1.44
C ARG A 29 3.41 9.26 -1.99
N LEU A 30 2.52 8.77 -1.13
CA LEU A 30 1.29 8.11 -1.55
C LEU A 30 0.19 9.15 -1.76
N ASP A 31 -0.61 8.94 -2.79
CA ASP A 31 -1.91 9.60 -2.96
C ASP A 31 -3.01 8.66 -2.43
N SER A 32 -3.80 9.13 -1.47
CA SER A 32 -4.82 8.29 -0.82
C SER A 32 -5.88 7.77 -1.79
N LYS A 33 -6.28 8.54 -2.81
CA LYS A 33 -7.28 8.10 -3.79
C LYS A 33 -6.73 7.01 -4.70
N GLU A 34 -5.44 7.10 -5.05
CA GLU A 34 -4.77 6.02 -5.79
C GLU A 34 -4.62 4.76 -4.94
N MET A 35 -4.39 4.90 -3.63
CA MET A 35 -4.33 3.75 -2.72
C MET A 35 -5.70 3.08 -2.53
N GLU A 36 -6.78 3.85 -2.47
CA GLU A 36 -8.16 3.32 -2.45
C GLU A 36 -8.43 2.47 -3.70
N LYS A 37 -8.09 2.97 -4.90
CA LYS A 37 -8.21 2.19 -6.15
C LYS A 37 -7.35 0.93 -6.13
N LEU A 38 -6.13 1.02 -5.62
CA LEU A 38 -5.23 -0.12 -5.50
C LEU A 38 -5.84 -1.21 -4.60
N ALA A 39 -6.39 -0.80 -3.46
CA ALA A 39 -7.02 -1.70 -2.50
C ALA A 39 -8.29 -2.35 -3.09
N ASP A 40 -9.13 -1.57 -3.78
CA ASP A 40 -10.33 -2.06 -4.46
C ASP A 40 -9.99 -3.12 -5.51
N LYS A 41 -8.98 -2.86 -6.36
CA LYS A 41 -8.47 -3.86 -7.32
C LYS A 41 -7.94 -5.11 -6.64
N ALA A 42 -7.15 -4.95 -5.57
CA ALA A 42 -6.58 -6.08 -4.85
C ALA A 42 -7.66 -6.99 -4.24
N ILE A 43 -8.81 -6.44 -3.83
CA ILE A 43 -9.92 -7.20 -3.25
C ILE A 43 -10.82 -7.82 -4.33
N ASN A 44 -11.14 -7.06 -5.37
CA ASN A 44 -12.18 -7.45 -6.33
C ASN A 44 -11.63 -8.18 -7.57
N GLU A 45 -10.37 -7.92 -7.96
CA GLU A 45 -9.79 -8.43 -9.21
C GLU A 45 -8.74 -9.52 -8.97
N CYS A 46 -8.06 -9.52 -7.82
CA CYS A 46 -7.06 -10.55 -7.50
C CYS A 46 -7.70 -11.79 -6.84
N THR A 47 -7.28 -12.96 -7.31
CA THR A 47 -7.69 -14.27 -6.77
C THR A 47 -6.58 -14.97 -6.00
N THR A 48 -5.33 -14.57 -6.23
CA THR A 48 -4.14 -15.17 -5.60
C THR A 48 -3.26 -14.11 -4.93
N VAL A 49 -2.41 -14.56 -4.01
CA VAL A 49 -1.48 -13.67 -3.29
C VAL A 49 -0.42 -13.12 -4.26
N GLU A 50 -0.02 -13.91 -5.24
CA GLU A 50 0.96 -13.56 -6.27
C GLU A 50 0.47 -12.37 -7.12
N GLU A 51 -0.81 -12.35 -7.48
CA GLU A 51 -1.44 -11.24 -8.21
C GLU A 51 -1.43 -9.95 -7.37
N VAL A 52 -1.74 -10.05 -6.07
CA VAL A 52 -1.68 -8.90 -5.15
C VAL A 52 -0.25 -8.37 -5.02
N ILE A 53 0.74 -9.25 -4.92
CA ILE A 53 2.16 -8.85 -4.88
C ILE A 53 2.55 -8.13 -6.16
N ALA A 54 2.20 -8.69 -7.34
CA ALA A 54 2.50 -8.08 -8.63
C ALA A 54 1.88 -6.68 -8.75
N LEU A 55 0.62 -6.53 -8.35
CA LEU A 55 -0.11 -5.26 -8.35
C LEU A 55 0.56 -4.21 -7.46
N VAL A 56 1.00 -4.60 -6.26
CA VAL A 56 1.70 -3.70 -5.33
C VAL A 56 3.08 -3.30 -5.85
N GLU A 57 3.81 -4.21 -6.49
CA GLU A 57 5.11 -3.90 -7.09
C GLU A 57 4.99 -2.96 -8.30
N GLU A 58 3.97 -3.13 -9.15
CA GLU A 58 3.68 -2.20 -10.25
C GLU A 58 3.44 -0.78 -9.73
N MET A 59 2.68 -0.65 -8.64
CA MET A 59 2.44 0.64 -8.00
C MET A 59 3.73 1.23 -7.42
N LYS A 60 4.58 0.43 -6.76
CA LYS A 60 5.86 0.91 -6.24
C LYS A 60 6.79 1.42 -7.34
N ALA A 61 6.80 0.76 -8.51
CA ALA A 61 7.61 1.19 -9.65
C ALA A 61 7.20 2.59 -10.16
N LYS A 62 5.95 3.01 -9.95
CA LYS A 62 5.47 4.37 -10.30
C LYS A 62 5.87 5.46 -9.28
N LEU A 63 6.34 5.07 -8.09
CA LEU A 63 6.74 5.97 -7.00
C LEU A 63 8.25 6.24 -6.93
N VAL A 64 9.04 5.54 -7.76
CA VAL A 64 10.49 5.71 -7.91
C VAL A 64 10.76 6.64 -9.08
#